data_AF-A0A7K0XZX7-F1
#
_entry.id   AF-A0A7K0XZX7-F1
#
_cell.length_a   1.000
_cell.length_b   1.000
_cell.length_c   1.000
_cell.angle_alpha   90.00
_cell.angle_beta   90.00
_cell.angle_gamma   90.00
#
_symmetry.space_group_name_H-M   'P 1'
#
loop_
_entity.id
_entity.type
_entity.pdbx_description
1 polymer ?
#
loop_
_entity_poly.entity_id
_entity_poly.type
_entity_poly.pdbx_seq_one_letter_code
_entity_poly.pdbx_strand_id
1 'polypeptide(L)' 'GIIATPAQHAQEAADALVRAGVGSIMNFAPTVLAVPRGVNIRKVDLALELQILSYYEQTRNNGLRAVPTGEHSDSVSA' A
#
# COMPACT_ATOMS: atom_id res chain seq x y z
N GLY A 1 4.65 8.08 17.55
CA GLY A 1 5.91 8.05 16.80
C GLY A 1 5.71 7.32 15.48
N ILE A 2 6.56 7.56 14.49
CA ILE A 2 6.53 6.86 13.20
C ILE A 2 7.91 6.25 12.98
N ILE A 3 7.96 4.97 12.60
CA ILE A 3 9.20 4.28 12.21
C ILE A 3 9.08 3.95 10.73
N ALA A 4 9.98 4.53 9.94
CA ALA A 4 10.12 4.32 8.50
C ALA A 4 11.59 4.02 8.13
N THR A 5 12.28 3.30 9.01
CA THR A 5 13.68 2.90 8.83
C THR A 5 13.78 1.48 8.24
N PRO A 6 14.95 1.07 7.72
CA PRO A 6 15.19 -0.32 7.37
C PRO A 6 14.98 -1.27 8.56
N ALA A 7 14.61 -2.52 8.29
CA ALA A 7 14.24 -3.50 9.32
C ALA A 7 15.30 -3.64 10.43
N GLN A 8 16.59 -3.64 10.07
CA GLN A 8 17.72 -3.80 11.00
C GLN A 8 17.86 -2.63 12.00
N HIS A 9 17.28 -1.46 11.70
CA HIS A 9 17.33 -0.26 12.57
C HIS A 9 15.99 0.04 13.24
N ALA A 10 14.94 -0.70 12.92
CA ALA A 10 13.58 -0.40 13.37
C ALA A 10 13.41 -0.61 14.88
N GLN A 11 14.07 -1.63 15.45
CA GLN A 11 14.00 -1.89 16.90
C GLN A 11 14.69 -0.79 17.71
N GLU A 12 15.89 -0.35 17.29
CA GLU A 12 16.61 0.74 17.97
C GLU A 12 15.78 2.04 17.97
N ALA A 13 15.14 2.36 16.84
CA ALA A 13 14.24 3.49 16.73
C ALA A 13 13.01 3.34 17.65
N ALA A 14 12.43 2.13 17.75
CA ALA A 14 11.33 1.85 18.66
C ALA A 14 11.73 2.06 20.12
N ASP A 15 12.89 1.54 20.52
CA ASP A 15 13.39 1.67 21.88
C ASP A 15 13.64 3.14 22.25
N ALA A 16 14.16 3.95 21.31
CA ALA A 16 14.34 5.38 21.50
C ALA A 16 13.00 6.12 21.70
N LEU A 17 11.99 5.79 20.88
CA LEU A 17 10.65 6.36 21.02
C LEU A 17 10.01 5.97 22.37
N VAL A 18 10.15 4.71 22.78
CA VAL A 18 9.63 4.22 24.07
C VAL A 18 10.33 4.93 25.24
N ARG A 19 11.66 5.07 25.21
CA ARG A 19 12.40 5.84 26.24
C ARG A 19 11.97 7.30 26.30
N ALA A 20 11.59 7.89 25.17
CA ALA A 20 11.02 9.23 25.11
C ALA A 20 9.56 9.34 25.59
N GLY A 21 8.96 8.22 26.04
CA GLY A 21 7.58 8.19 26.56
C GLY A 21 6.50 8.05 25.49
N VAL A 22 6.85 7.70 24.25
CA VAL A 22 5.87 7.52 23.17
C VAL A 22 5.09 6.22 23.37
N GLY A 23 3.82 6.34 23.76
CA GLY A 23 2.93 5.20 23.99
C GLY A 23 2.25 4.62 22.74
N SER A 24 2.36 5.25 21.57
CA SER A 24 1.78 4.74 20.32
C SER A 24 2.70 5.00 19.13
N ILE A 25 3.03 3.93 18.41
CA ILE A 25 4.00 3.93 17.30
C ILE A 25 3.36 3.32 16.06
N MET A 26 3.48 4.02 14.93
CA MET A 26 3.13 3.51 13.62
C MET A 26 4.39 2.95 12.95
N ASN A 27 4.36 1.67 12.59
CA ASN A 27 5.49 0.92 12.07
C ASN A 27 5.30 0.63 10.58
N PHE A 28 6.12 1.28 9.75
CA PHE A 28 6.23 1.00 8.31
C PHE A 28 7.41 0.07 8.00
N ALA A 29 8.27 -0.23 8.98
CA ALA A 29 9.38 -1.14 8.75
C ALA A 29 8.85 -2.57 8.53
N PRO A 30 9.48 -3.37 7.64
CA PRO A 30 9.04 -4.73 7.34
C PRO A 30 9.55 -5.71 8.41
N THR A 31 9.29 -5.41 9.68
CA THR A 31 9.70 -6.23 10.82
C THR A 31 8.72 -6.10 11.98
N VAL A 32 8.71 -7.10 12.85
CA VAL A 32 7.95 -7.09 14.11
C VAL A 32 8.80 -6.43 15.18
N LEU A 33 8.24 -5.47 15.90
CA LEU A 33 8.91 -4.76 16.97
C LEU A 33 8.53 -5.34 18.32
N ALA A 34 9.52 -5.55 19.18
CA ALA A 34 9.29 -5.88 20.58
C ALA A 34 9.18 -4.57 21.38
N VAL A 35 8.05 -4.35 22.05
CA VAL A 35 7.86 -3.18 22.93
C VAL A 35 7.24 -3.59 24.26
N PRO A 36 7.44 -2.81 25.34
CA PRO A 36 6.83 -3.08 26.62
C PRO A 36 5.29 -3.08 26.58
N ARG A 37 4.67 -3.75 27.55
CA ARG A 37 3.22 -3.67 27.76
C ARG A 37 2.79 -2.21 27.94
N GLY A 38 1.73 -1.82 27.25
CA GLY A 38 1.20 -0.45 27.27
C GLY A 38 1.66 0.43 26.09
N VAL A 39 2.60 -0.04 25.27
CA VAL A 39 2.96 0.62 24.01
C VAL A 39 2.19 -0.03 22.86
N ASN A 40 1.42 0.77 22.13
CA ASN A 40 0.65 0.30 20.99
C ASN A 40 1.46 0.40 19.70
N ILE A 41 1.56 -0.70 18.95
CA ILE A 41 2.14 -0.73 17.60
C ILE A 41 1.03 -0.88 16.57
N ARG A 42 1.00 0.03 15.59
CA ARG A 42 0.19 -0.11 14.37
C ARG A 42 1.09 -0.35 13.18
N LYS A 43 1.07 -1.56 12.64
CA LYS A 43 1.78 -1.87 11.39
C LYS A 43 1.01 -1.30 10.21
N VAL A 44 1.71 -0.67 9.26
CA VAL A 44 1.15 -0.27 7.97
C VAL A 44 1.78 -1.14 6.90
N ASP A 45 0.93 -1.82 6.11
CA ASP A 45 1.38 -2.60 4.96
C ASP A 45 1.15 -1.79 3.68
N LEU A 46 2.15 -0.99 3.30
CA LEU A 46 2.07 -0.19 2.08
C LEU A 46 2.05 -1.03 0.82
N ALA A 47 2.61 -2.25 0.83
CA ALA A 47 2.62 -3.11 -0.34
C ALA A 47 1.20 -3.56 -0.69
N LEU A 48 0.39 -3.89 0.31
CA LEU A 48 -1.02 -4.20 0.13
C LEU A 48 -1.81 -2.99 -0.40
N GLU A 49 -1.60 -1.80 0.17
CA GLU A 49 -2.28 -0.58 -0.28
C GLU A 49 -1.95 -0.24 -1.74
N LEU A 50 -0.66 -0.33 -2.13
CA LEU A 50 -0.23 -0.13 -3.51
C LEU A 50 -0.75 -1.22 -4.44
N GLN A 51 -0.86 -2.47 -3.99
CA GLN A 51 -1.45 -3.56 -4.76
C GLN A 51 -2.95 -3.34 -5.01
N ILE A 52 -3.67 -2.81 -4.02
CA ILE A 52 -5.08 -2.42 -4.19
C ILE A 52 -5.19 -1.32 -5.26
N LEU A 53 -4.35 -0.28 -5.17
CA LEU A 53 -4.33 0.80 -6.16
C LEU A 53 -3.99 0.31 -7.56
N SER A 54 -2.98 -0.57 -7.71
CA SER A 54 -2.57 -1.11 -9.01
C SER A 54 -3.68 -1.95 -9.66
N TYR A 55 -4.42 -2.73 -8.87
CA TYR A 55 -5.57 -3.50 -9.36
C TYR A 55 -6.69 -2.62 -9.91
N TYR A 56 -7.03 -1.52 -9.22
CA TYR A 56 -8.06 -0.61 -9.71
C TYR A 56 -7.64 0.09 -11.00
N GLU A 57 -6.37 0.49 -11.15
CA GLU A 57 -5.87 1.05 -12.41
C GLU A 57 -5.94 0.05 -13.58
N GLN A 58 -5.57 -1.22 -13.35
CA GLN A 58 -5.68 -2.27 -14.36
C GLN A 58 -7.13 -2.51 -14.79
N THR A 59 -8.06 -2.53 -13.82
CA THR A 59 -9.49 -2.71 -14.09
C THR A 59 -10.07 -1.54 -14.87
N ARG A 60 -9.68 -0.30 -14.54
CA ARG A 60 -10.07 0.90 -15.29
C ARG A 60 -9.51 0.90 -16.72
N ASN A 61 -8.26 0.50 -16.91
CA ASN A 61 -7.65 0.41 -18.24
C ASN A 61 -8.26 -0.71 -19.11
N ASN A 62 -8.77 -1.78 -18.51
CA ASN A 62 -9.42 -2.87 -19.25
C ASN A 62 -10.86 -2.53 -19.69
N GLY A 63 -11.54 -1.60 -19.01
CA GLY A 63 -12.87 -1.11 -19.38
C GLY A 63 -12.91 -0.17 -20.60
N LEU A 64 -11.75 0.35 -21.03
CA LEU A 64 -11.62 1.26 -22.18
C LEU A 64 -11.36 0.53 -23.52
N ARG A 65 -11.34 -0.81 -23.54
CA ARG A 65 -10.95 -1.60 -24.73
C ARG A 65 -12.08 -2.41 -25.39
N ALA A 66 -13.33 -2.08 -25.12
CA ALA A 66 -14.48 -2.71 -25.79
C ALA A 66 -15.56 -1.69 -26.19
N VAL A 67 -15.31 -0.97 -27.29
CA VAL A 67 -16.38 -0.68 -28.24
C VAL A 67 -15.89 -1.16 -29.60
N PRO A 68 -16.31 -2.35 -30.06
CA PRO A 68 -16.19 -2.68 -31.47
C PRO A 68 -17.22 -1.81 -32.19
N THR A 69 -16.75 -0.68 -32.74
CA THR A 69 -17.54 0.10 -33.69
C THR A 69 -17.68 -0.77 -34.94
N GLY A 70 -18.81 -1.47 -35.06
CA GLY A 70 -19.10 -2.33 -36.19
C GLY A 70 -18.97 -1.54 -37.49
N GLU A 71 -18.00 -1.93 -38.31
CA GLU A 71 -17.84 -1.50 -39.68
C GLU A 71 -19.15 -1.79 -40.43
N HIS A 72 -19.87 -0.73 -40.81
CA HIS A 72 -20.90 -0.85 -41.84
C HIS A 72 -20.18 -0.69 -43.18
N SER A 73 -19.84 -1.83 -43.76
CA SER A 73 -19.29 -1.91 -45.11
C SER A 73 -20.25 -1.27 -46.12
N ASP A 74 -19.70 -0.35 -46.91
CA ASP A 74 -20.25 0.00 -48.20
C ASP A 74 -20.55 -1.26 -49.01
N SER A 75 -21.79 -1.40 -49.47
CA SER A 75 -22.12 -2.24 -50.63
C SER A 75 -23.15 -1.52 -51.48
N VAL A 76 -22.62 -0.84 -52.50
CA VAL A 76 -23.33 -0.47 -53.72
C VAL A 76 -23.87 -1.75 -54.37
N SER A 77 -25.16 -1.81 -54.70
CA SER A 77 -25.72 -2.37 -55.96
C SER A 77 -27.24 -2.55 -55.87
N ALA A 78 -28.00 -1.68 -56.56
CA ALA A 78 -29.08 -1.99 -57.51
C ALA A 78 -29.77 -0.68 -57.92
#